data_AF-A0A914LNW8-F1
#
_entry.id   AF-A0A914LNW8-F1
#
_cell.length_a   1.000
_cell.length_b   1.000
_cell.length_c   1.000
_cell.angle_alpha   90.00
_cell.angle_beta   90.00
_cell.angle_gamma   90.00
#
_symmetry.space_group_name_H-M   'P 1'
#
loop_
_entity.id
_entity.type
_entity.pdbx_description
1 polymer ?
#
loop_
_entity_poly.entity_id
_entity_poly.type
_entity_poly.pdbx_seq_one_letter_code
_entity_poly.pdbx_strand_id
1 'polypeptide(L)' 'MFHTTYYISVFTVCLGASTQFYSFGIINPVQELLTEWINETYIRRNGAGLDLTGMNIFWSFVVSSVAIGAIIGALLVR' A
#
# COMPACT_ATOMS: atom_id res chain seq x y z
N MET A 1 -16.64 32.68 -15.75
CA MET A 1 -16.06 31.86 -16.83
C MET A 1 -14.89 31.10 -16.20
N PHE A 2 -14.84 29.77 -16.30
CA PHE A 2 -13.79 28.99 -15.62
C PHE A 2 -12.41 29.28 -16.24
N HIS A 3 -11.45 29.65 -15.40
CA HIS A 3 -10.08 29.94 -15.82
C HIS A 3 -9.25 28.66 -15.94
N THR A 4 -8.17 28.67 -16.73
CA THR A 4 -7.26 27.54 -16.92
C THR A 4 -6.75 26.95 -15.58
N THR A 5 -6.54 27.80 -14.58
CA THR A 5 -6.17 27.39 -13.21
C THR A 5 -7.18 26.46 -12.56
N TYR A 6 -8.48 26.60 -12.85
CA TYR A 6 -9.52 25.70 -12.36
C TYR A 6 -9.33 24.28 -12.89
N TYR A 7 -9.15 24.14 -14.21
CA TYR A 7 -8.98 22.83 -14.85
C TYR A 7 -7.70 22.12 -14.38
N ILE A 8 -6.60 22.86 -14.23
CA ILE A 8 -5.35 22.31 -13.70
C ILE A 8 -5.55 21.81 -12.26
N SER A 9 -6.22 22.61 -11.41
CA SER A 9 -6.46 22.24 -10.02
C SER A 9 -7.30 20.97 -9.90
N VAL A 10 -8.39 20.88 -10.67
CA VAL A 10 -9.26 19.68 -10.68
C VAL A 10 -8.47 18.46 -11.15
N PHE A 11 -7.69 18.60 -12.23
CA PHE A 11 -6.88 17.51 -12.74
C PHE A 11 -5.86 17.01 -11.70
N THR A 12 -5.17 17.91 -11.01
CA THR A 12 -4.21 17.56 -9.95
C THR A 12 -4.89 16.82 -8.78
N VAL A 13 -6.06 17.28 -8.36
CA VAL A 13 -6.83 16.61 -7.29
C VAL A 13 -7.25 15.20 -7.72
N CYS A 14 -7.72 15.02 -8.97
CA CYS A 14 -8.08 13.71 -9.50
C CYS A 14 -6.88 12.75 -9.51
N LEU A 15 -5.69 13.20 -9.92
CA LEU A 15 -4.49 12.37 -9.88
C LEU A 15 -4.16 11.91 -8.45
N GLY A 16 -4.22 12.84 -7.48
CA GLY A 16 -4.03 12.51 -6.06
C GLY A 16 -5.01 11.45 -5.58
N ALA A 17 -6.31 11.62 -5.86
CA ALA A 17 -7.34 10.66 -5.48
C ALA A 17 -7.09 9.28 -6.12
N SER A 18 -6.71 9.22 -7.39
CA SER A 18 -6.40 7.96 -8.07
C SER A 18 -5.21 7.22 -7.44
N THR A 19 -4.17 7.94 -6.99
CA THR A 19 -3.03 7.29 -6.32
C THR A 19 -3.43 6.61 -5.01
N GLN A 20 -4.35 7.20 -4.25
CA GLN A 20 -4.90 6.58 -3.04
C GLN A 20 -5.61 5.26 -3.37
N PHE A 21 -6.48 5.23 -4.38
CA PHE A 21 -7.17 4.01 -4.79
C PHE A 21 -6.21 2.93 -5.29
N TYR A 22 -5.18 3.33 -6.04
CA TYR A 22 -4.15 2.41 -6.50
C TYR A 22 -3.42 1.75 -5.32
N SER A 23 -2.99 2.53 -4.32
CA SER A 23 -2.27 2.00 -3.16
C SER A 23 -3.05 0.95 -2.36
N PHE A 24 -4.37 1.11 -2.21
CA PHE A 24 -5.20 0.09 -1.55
C PHE A 24 -5.52 -1.10 -2.47
N GLY A 25 -5.73 -0.84 -3.76
CA GLY A 25 -6.17 -1.86 -4.71
C GLY A 25 -5.06 -2.84 -5.12
N ILE A 26 -3.81 -2.37 -5.21
CA ILE A 26 -2.70 -3.18 -5.76
C ILE A 26 -2.27 -4.32 -4.84
N ILE A 27 -2.54 -4.21 -3.54
CA ILE A 27 -2.07 -5.16 -2.51
C ILE A 27 -2.69 -6.55 -2.69
N ASN A 28 -3.95 -6.62 -3.12
CA ASN A 28 -4.67 -7.89 -3.29
C ASN A 28 -4.12 -8.75 -4.44
N PRO A 29 -4.00 -8.26 -5.69
CA PRO A 29 -3.54 -9.09 -6.80
C PRO A 29 -2.07 -9.54 -6.68
N VAL A 30 -1.23 -8.79 -5.96
CA VAL A 30 0.20 -9.12 -5.81
C VAL A 30 0.50 -9.92 -4.55
N GLN A 31 -0.51 -10.25 -3.74
CA GLN A 31 -0.34 -10.90 -2.45
C GLN A 31 0.44 -12.21 -2.55
N GLU A 32 0.09 -13.07 -3.50
CA GLU A 32 0.76 -14.38 -3.66
C GLU A 32 2.24 -14.20 -4.01
N LEU A 33 2.54 -13.33 -4.98
CA LEU A 33 3.91 -13.04 -5.41
C LEU A 33 4.77 -12.46 -4.26
N LEU A 34 4.21 -11.52 -3.48
CA LEU A 34 4.95 -10.90 -2.38
C LEU A 34 5.15 -11.85 -1.22
N THR A 35 4.15 -12.64 -0.85
CA THR A 35 4.28 -13.61 0.26
C THR A 35 5.24 -14.74 -0.08
N GLU A 36 5.29 -15.18 -1.34
CA GLU A 36 6.31 -16.10 -1.84
C GLU A 36 7.71 -15.50 -1.72
N TRP A 37 7.92 -14.28 -2.23
CA TRP A 37 9.20 -13.58 -2.14
C TRP A 37 9.66 -13.34 -0.69
N ILE A 38 8.72 -13.00 0.21
CA ILE A 38 8.99 -12.86 1.65
C ILE A 38 9.47 -14.20 2.22
N ASN A 39 8.79 -15.30 1.89
CA ASN A 39 9.15 -16.63 2.39
C ASN A 39 10.51 -17.07 1.87
N GLU A 40 10.80 -16.90 0.58
CA GLU A 40 12.13 -17.17 0.01
C GLU A 40 13.22 -16.38 0.73
N THR A 41 12.97 -15.10 0.98
CA THR A 41 13.91 -14.22 1.69
C THR A 41 14.15 -14.71 3.12
N TYR A 42 13.10 -15.18 3.80
CA TYR A 42 13.19 -15.72 5.15
C TYR A 42 13.97 -17.04 5.18
N ILE A 43 13.72 -17.96 4.23
CA ILE A 43 14.46 -19.21 4.06
C ILE A 43 15.96 -18.94 3.85
N ARG A 44 16.30 -17.98 2.98
CA ARG A 44 17.70 -17.62 2.72
C ARG A 44 18.45 -17.11 3.96
N ARG A 45 17.73 -16.51 4.92
CA ARG A 45 18.33 -15.94 6.15
C ARG A 45 18.36 -16.93 7.31
N ASN A 46 17.33 -17.75 7.44
CA ASN A 46 17.08 -18.54 8.65
C ASN A 46 17.11 -20.06 8.41
N GLY A 47 17.24 -20.50 7.15
CA GLY A 47 17.31 -21.92 6.77
C GLY A 47 15.97 -22.65 6.74
N ALA A 48 14.89 -22.02 7.20
CA ALA A 48 13.53 -22.56 7.21
C ALA A 48 12.52 -21.46 6.86
N GLY A 49 11.38 -21.86 6.29
CA GLY A 49 10.30 -20.94 5.90
C GLY A 49 9.46 -20.47 7.07
N LEU A 50 8.68 -19.42 6.84
CA LEU A 50 7.66 -18.97 7.78
C LEU A 50 6.51 -19.99 7.83
N ASP A 51 5.97 -20.21 9.02
CA ASP A 51 4.72 -20.94 9.16
C ASP A 51 3.55 -20.08 8.66
N LEU A 52 2.40 -20.72 8.40
CA LEU A 52 1.22 -20.03 7.88
C LEU A 52 0.77 -18.89 8.81
N THR A 53 0.84 -19.10 10.13
CA THR A 53 0.44 -18.09 11.13
C THR A 53 1.38 -16.89 11.09
N GLY A 54 2.69 -17.12 11.11
CA GLY A 54 3.70 -16.07 11.04
C GLY A 54 3.62 -15.26 9.74
N MET A 55 3.42 -15.94 8.60
CA MET A 55 3.21 -15.25 7.32
C MET A 55 1.94 -14.39 7.33
N ASN A 56 0.83 -14.90 7.85
CA ASN A 56 -0.43 -14.15 7.93
C ASN A 56 -0.31 -12.91 8.82
N ILE A 57 0.39 -13.02 9.96
CA ILE A 57 0.64 -11.87 10.85
C ILE A 57 1.50 -10.83 10.13
N PHE A 58 2.59 -11.27 9.48
CA PHE A 58 3.49 -10.38 8.77
C PHE A 58 2.77 -9.66 7.62
N TRP A 59 2.01 -10.41 6.81
CA TRP A 59 1.24 -9.83 5.72
C TRP A 59 0.17 -8.86 6.24
N SER A 60 -0.55 -9.21 7.31
CA SER A 60 -1.54 -8.32 7.94
C SER A 60 -0.90 -7.00 8.41
N PHE A 61 0.31 -7.07 8.95
CA PHE A 61 1.08 -5.87 9.33
C PHE A 61 1.43 -5.01 8.10
N VAL A 62 1.88 -5.63 6.99
CA VAL A 62 2.16 -4.93 5.73
C VAL A 62 0.92 -4.21 5.21
N VAL A 63 -0.21 -4.90 5.10
CA VAL A 63 -1.47 -4.30 4.59
C VAL A 63 -1.97 -3.18 5.51
N SER A 64 -1.96 -3.40 6.83
CA SER A 64 -2.44 -2.40 7.80
C SER A 64 -1.54 -1.15 7.87
N SER A 65 -0.25 -1.27 7.58
CA SER A 65 0.68 -0.12 7.55
C SER A 65 0.26 0.96 6.56
N VAL A 66 -0.40 0.60 5.46
CA VAL A 66 -0.95 1.55 4.47
C VAL A 66 -2.07 2.39 5.08
N ALA A 67 -2.98 1.76 5.83
CA ALA A 67 -4.05 2.46 6.53
C ALA A 67 -3.51 3.37 7.65
N ILE A 68 -2.51 2.90 8.40
CA ILE A 68 -1.84 3.70 9.43
C ILE A 68 -1.20 4.95 8.81
N GLY A 69 -0.47 4.78 7.71
CA GLY A 69 0.12 5.89 6.96
C GLY A 69 -0.93 6.90 6.47
N ALA A 70 -2.07 6.42 5.97
CA ALA A 70 -3.18 7.27 5.55
C ALA A 70 -3.77 8.09 6.71
N ILE A 71 -3.95 7.48 7.88
CA ILE A 71 -4.45 8.17 9.09
C ILE A 71 -3.47 9.28 9.50
N ILE A 72 -2.18 8.96 9.60
CA ILE A 72 -1.16 9.94 9.99
C ILE A 72 -1.09 11.07 8.96
N GLY A 73 -1.12 10.76 7.67
CA GLY A 73 -1.11 11.76 6.61
C GLY A 73 -2.33 12.68 6.66
N ALA A 74 -3.52 12.13 6.89
CA ALA A 74 -4.75 12.90 7.02
C ALA A 74 -4.73 13.85 8.24
N LEU A 75 -4.11 13.44 9.35
CA LEU A 75 -3.95 14.28 10.55
C LEU A 75 -2.97 15.45 10.35
N LEU A 76 -2.05 15.34 9.38
CA LEU A 76 -1.02 16.35 9.10
C LEU A 76 -1.41 17.30 7.97
N VAL A 77 -2.50 17.04 7.25
CA VAL A 77 -2.96 17.89 6.15
C VAL A 77 -3.49 19.23 6.72
N ARG A 78 -3.05 20.34 6.13
CA ARG A 78 -3.40 21.72 6.51
C ARG A 78 -4.12 22.43 5.37
#